data_AF-A0A8E6BB94-F1
#
_entry.id   AF-A0A8E6BB94-F1
#
_cell.length_a   1.000
_cell.length_b   1.000
_cell.length_c   1.000
_cell.angle_alpha   90.00
_cell.angle_beta   90.00
_cell.angle_gamma   90.00
#
_symmetry.space_group_name_H-M   'P 1'
#
loop_
_entity.id
_entity.type
_entity.pdbx_description
1 polymer ?
#
loop_
_entity_poly.entity_id
_entity_poly.type
_entity_poly.pdbx_seq_one_letter_code
_entity_poly.pdbx_strand_id
1 'polypeptide(L)'
;MAKKSIATKHQLHEVGGEALNKAQARKAGANFEWHFGRISRLGYFEIAGGRSVSILWEEGGATSQQGNISDEQWEIFKLAFKTTGRIAIHSDEQEGMWMYDYRFLEAVR
;
A
#
# COMPACT_ATOMS: atom_id res chain seq x y z
N MET A 1 -10.18 -32.38 40.96
CA MET A 1 -11.00 -31.48 40.12
C MET A 1 -10.06 -30.59 39.31
N ALA A 2 -10.30 -30.47 38.00
CA ALA A 2 -9.47 -29.72 37.06
C ALA A 2 -9.99 -28.28 36.85
N LYS A 3 -9.08 -27.38 36.47
CA LYS A 3 -9.19 -26.19 35.56
C LYS A 3 -8.10 -25.17 35.95
N LYS A 4 -7.38 -24.46 35.07
CA LYS A 4 -7.11 -24.43 33.63
C LYS A 4 -6.04 -23.33 33.47
N SER A 5 -5.06 -23.53 32.59
CA SER A 5 -4.01 -22.57 32.21
C SER A 5 -4.56 -21.22 31.70
N ILE A 6 -3.73 -20.18 31.62
CA ILE A 6 -3.43 -19.42 30.38
C ILE A 6 -2.17 -18.57 30.62
N ALA A 7 -1.16 -18.79 29.79
CA ALA A 7 -0.01 -17.91 29.60
C ALA A 7 -0.45 -16.66 28.82
N THR A 8 -0.04 -15.48 29.26
CA THR A 8 -0.32 -14.23 28.55
C THR A 8 0.96 -13.70 27.93
N LYS A 9 1.26 -14.19 26.72
CA LYS A 9 2.25 -13.67 25.80
C LYS A 9 1.53 -12.59 24.95
N HIS A 10 1.40 -11.37 25.46
CA HIS A 10 0.98 -10.21 24.64
C HIS A 10 2.25 -9.59 24.05
N GLN A 11 2.55 -9.95 22.81
CA GLN A 11 2.30 -9.09 21.64
C GLN A 11 3.30 -7.94 21.60
N LEU A 12 4.45 -8.22 20.96
CA LEU A 12 5.26 -7.20 20.31
C LEU A 12 4.40 -6.58 19.22
N HIS A 13 3.64 -5.55 19.59
CA HIS A 13 2.86 -4.77 18.65
C HIS A 13 3.87 -3.90 17.88
N GLU A 14 3.82 -3.97 16.55
CA GLU A 14 4.62 -3.18 15.59
C GLU A 14 4.28 -1.67 15.69
N VAL A 15 4.42 -1.05 16.87
CA VAL A 15 4.05 0.36 17.12
C VAL A 15 5.14 1.34 16.67
N GLY A 16 6.21 0.86 16.02
CA GLY A 16 7.35 1.70 15.66
C GLY A 16 7.07 2.65 14.50
N GLY A 17 6.56 2.14 13.38
CA GLY A 17 6.43 2.93 12.14
C GLY A 17 5.14 3.75 12.05
N GLU A 18 3.99 3.11 12.28
CA GLU A 18 2.69 3.74 12.11
C GLU A 18 2.44 4.89 13.11
N ALA A 19 2.88 4.72 14.36
CA ALA A 19 2.68 5.74 15.39
C ALA A 19 3.58 6.97 15.17
N LEU A 20 4.81 6.77 14.69
CA LEU A 20 5.73 7.86 14.35
C LEU A 20 5.23 8.65 13.14
N ASN A 21 4.76 7.97 12.09
CA ASN A 21 4.16 8.62 10.93
C ASN A 21 2.89 9.40 11.28
N LYS A 22 1.97 8.81 12.07
CA LYS A 22 0.76 9.50 12.55
C LYS A 22 1.09 10.72 13.43
N ALA A 23 2.15 10.66 14.22
CA ALA A 23 2.58 11.77 15.07
C ALA A 23 3.23 12.92 14.28
N GLN A 24 3.96 12.62 13.21
CA GLN A 24 4.52 13.64 12.32
C GLN A 24 3.44 14.30 11.44
N ALA A 25 2.50 13.52 10.90
CA ALA A 25 1.35 14.00 10.13
C ALA A 25 0.49 15.02 10.91
N ARG A 26 0.16 14.70 12.16
CA ARG A 26 -0.60 15.59 13.05
C ARG A 26 0.07 16.94 13.33
N LYS A 27 1.41 17.01 13.25
CA LYS A 27 2.14 18.27 13.41
C LYS A 27 2.12 19.16 12.16
N ALA A 28 1.83 18.61 10.99
CA ALA A 28 1.85 19.32 9.71
C ALA A 28 0.45 19.72 9.20
N GLY A 29 -0.63 19.28 9.85
CA GLY A 29 -2.01 19.55 9.41
C GLY A 29 -2.45 18.74 8.18
N ALA A 30 -1.64 17.78 7.75
CA ALA A 30 -1.96 16.85 6.68
C ALA A 30 -2.85 15.72 7.21
N ASN A 31 -4.03 15.54 6.62
CA ASN A 31 -4.89 14.39 6.88
C ASN A 31 -4.48 13.29 5.92
N PHE A 32 -3.85 12.24 6.46
CA PHE A 32 -3.54 11.07 5.66
C PHE A 32 -4.72 10.10 5.69
N GLU A 33 -5.02 9.54 4.52
CA GLU A 33 -6.06 8.55 4.31
C GLU A 33 -5.47 7.28 3.69
N TRP A 34 -6.06 6.15 4.03
CA TRP A 34 -5.71 4.86 3.42
C TRP A 34 -6.62 4.59 2.24
N HIS A 35 -6.02 4.28 1.11
CA HIS A 35 -6.70 3.89 -0.11
C HIS A 35 -6.35 2.47 -0.51
N PHE A 36 -7.35 1.69 -0.90
CA PHE A 36 -7.19 0.26 -1.16
C PHE A 36 -7.45 -0.06 -2.62
N GLY A 37 -6.59 -0.91 -3.18
CA GLY A 37 -6.68 -1.28 -4.58
C GLY A 37 -6.30 -2.73 -4.84
N ARG A 38 -6.63 -3.18 -6.05
CA ARG A 38 -6.23 -4.48 -6.58
C ARG A 38 -5.48 -4.32 -7.88
N ILE A 39 -4.29 -4.89 -7.96
CA ILE A 39 -3.53 -4.99 -9.21
C ILE A 39 -4.26 -5.94 -10.15
N SER A 40 -4.75 -5.40 -11.25
CA SER A 40 -5.42 -6.15 -12.31
C SER A 40 -4.45 -6.58 -13.41
N ARG A 41 -3.38 -5.82 -13.62
CA ARG A 41 -2.35 -6.13 -14.63
C ARG A 41 -0.98 -5.62 -14.20
N LEU A 42 0.05 -6.40 -14.53
CA LEU A 42 1.45 -6.04 -14.37
C LEU A 42 2.21 -6.46 -15.64
N GLY A 43 3.10 -5.61 -16.15
CA GLY A 43 3.82 -5.94 -17.38
C GLY A 43 4.91 -4.95 -17.76
N TYR A 44 5.59 -5.27 -18.86
CA TYR A 44 6.58 -4.40 -19.51
C TYR A 44 6.04 -3.96 -20.86
N PHE A 45 6.26 -2.70 -21.24
CA PHE A 45 5.96 -2.19 -22.57
C PHE A 45 7.21 -2.22 -23.44
N GLU A 46 7.06 -2.75 -24.65
CA GLU A 46 8.15 -2.99 -25.60
C GLU A 46 8.75 -1.67 -26.15
N ILE A 47 7.93 -0.64 -26.28
CA ILE A 47 8.36 0.67 -26.78
C ILE A 47 8.89 1.47 -25.58
N ALA A 48 10.21 1.71 -25.59
CA ALA A 48 11.00 2.36 -24.52
C ALA A 48 11.29 1.54 -23.24
N GLY A 49 10.97 0.24 -23.20
CA GLY A 49 11.42 -0.67 -22.13
C GLY A 49 10.87 -0.37 -20.73
N GLY A 50 9.66 0.18 -20.65
CA GLY A 50 9.06 0.66 -19.41
C GLY A 50 8.27 -0.39 -18.64
N ARG A 51 8.18 -0.23 -17.31
CA ARG A 51 7.26 -0.98 -16.46
C ARG A 51 5.84 -0.42 -16.56
N SER A 52 4.84 -1.28 -16.38
CA SER A 52 3.44 -0.89 -16.36
C SER A 52 2.65 -1.65 -15.30
N VAL A 53 1.69 -0.94 -14.70
CA VAL A 53 0.76 -1.49 -13.71
C VAL A 53 -0.64 -0.94 -13.96
N SER A 54 -1.65 -1.79 -13.78
CA SER A 54 -3.05 -1.38 -13.74
C SER A 54 -3.66 -1.79 -12.40
N ILE A 55 -4.35 -0.85 -11.76
CA ILE A 55 -4.93 -0.98 -10.42
C ILE A 55 -6.41 -0.61 -10.49
N LEU A 56 -7.25 -1.42 -9.85
CA LEU A 56 -8.66 -1.11 -9.61
C LEU A 56 -8.82 -0.67 -8.16
N TRP A 57 -9.44 0.48 -7.93
CA TRP A 57 -9.57 1.08 -6.59
C TRP A 57 -10.91 0.75 -5.95
N GLU A 58 -10.92 0.53 -4.63
CA GLU A 58 -12.13 0.23 -3.85
C GLU A 58 -13.07 1.45 -3.77
N GLU A 59 -12.51 2.66 -3.79
CA GLU A 59 -13.22 3.94 -3.90
C GLU A 59 -13.92 4.13 -5.25
N GLY A 60 -13.66 3.23 -6.22
CA GLY A 60 -14.16 3.30 -7.57
C GLY A 60 -13.17 3.97 -8.52
N GLY A 61 -13.06 3.42 -9.72
CA GLY A 61 -12.11 3.87 -10.74
C GLY A 61 -10.94 2.91 -10.93
N ALA A 62 -10.07 3.28 -11.87
CA ALA A 62 -8.91 2.50 -12.22
C ALA A 62 -7.75 3.41 -12.60
N THR A 63 -6.55 3.02 -12.18
CA THR A 63 -5.30 3.67 -12.58
C THR A 63 -4.53 2.74 -13.48
N SER A 64 -4.04 3.27 -14.60
CA SER A 64 -3.07 2.59 -15.44
C SER A 64 -1.84 3.48 -15.58
N GLN A 65 -0.71 3.03 -15.05
CA GLN A 65 0.55 3.75 -15.11
C GLN A 65 1.56 3.00 -15.97
N GLN A 66 2.27 3.76 -16.79
CA GLN A 66 3.37 3.28 -17.63
C GLN A 66 4.57 4.19 -17.42
N GLY A 67 5.75 3.60 -17.18
CA GLY A 67 6.95 4.35 -16.83
C GLY A 67 6.88 5.00 -15.43
N ASN A 68 7.99 5.59 -15.01
CA ASN A 68 8.13 6.25 -13.70
C ASN A 68 7.72 5.38 -12.49
N ILE A 69 7.85 4.06 -12.62
CA ILE A 69 7.68 3.11 -11.52
C ILE A 69 9.08 2.75 -11.02
N SER A 70 9.40 3.16 -9.79
CA SER A 70 10.70 2.87 -9.18
C SER A 70 10.90 1.37 -8.97
N ASP A 71 12.14 0.94 -8.73
CA ASP A 71 12.45 -0.45 -8.39
C ASP A 71 11.69 -0.92 -7.15
N GLU A 72 11.64 -0.09 -6.11
CA GLU A 72 10.94 -0.39 -4.86
C GLU A 72 9.43 -0.57 -5.07
N GLN A 73 8.80 0.37 -5.77
CA GLN A 73 7.38 0.29 -6.12
C GLN A 73 7.10 -0.97 -6.95
N TRP A 74 7.99 -1.29 -7.90
CA TRP A 74 7.85 -2.48 -8.73
C TRP A 74 7.92 -3.78 -7.94
N GLU A 75 8.83 -3.89 -6.97
CA GLU A 75 8.90 -5.07 -6.09
C GLU A 75 7.63 -5.22 -5.25
N ILE A 76 7.08 -4.13 -4.73
CA ILE A 76 5.82 -4.14 -3.97
C ILE A 76 4.65 -4.58 -4.86
N PHE A 77 4.56 -4.04 -6.08
CA PHE A 77 3.53 -4.46 -7.03
C PHE A 77 3.66 -5.94 -7.41
N LYS A 78 4.89 -6.43 -7.65
CA LYS A 78 5.12 -7.86 -7.90
C LYS A 78 4.74 -8.73 -6.71
N LEU A 79 5.05 -8.28 -5.49
CA LEU A 79 4.70 -9.01 -4.27
C LEU A 79 3.19 -9.12 -4.14
N ALA A 80 2.47 -8.00 -4.21
CA ALA A 80 1.01 -7.97 -4.16
C ALA A 80 0.39 -8.83 -5.26
N PHE A 81 0.85 -8.70 -6.51
CA PHE A 81 0.31 -9.46 -7.65
C PHE A 81 0.49 -10.98 -7.49
N LYS A 82 1.58 -11.43 -6.86
CA LYS A 82 1.85 -12.85 -6.60
C LYS A 82 1.07 -13.42 -5.40
N THR A 83 0.52 -12.57 -4.54
CA THR A 83 -0.19 -12.99 -3.32
C THR A 83 -1.70 -12.78 -3.46
N THR A 84 -2.23 -11.70 -2.88
CA THR A 84 -3.66 -11.40 -2.82
C THR A 84 -4.14 -10.57 -4.01
N GLY A 85 -3.20 -9.96 -4.74
CA GLY A 85 -3.42 -8.90 -5.70
C GLY A 85 -3.70 -7.55 -5.06
N ARG A 86 -3.74 -7.43 -3.73
CA ARG A 86 -4.18 -6.21 -3.02
C ARG A 86 -3.01 -5.32 -2.60
N ILE A 87 -3.25 -4.02 -2.67
CA ILE A 87 -2.33 -2.97 -2.24
C ILE A 87 -3.09 -1.93 -1.41
N ALA A 88 -2.34 -1.21 -0.59
CA ALA A 88 -2.81 -0.01 0.08
C ALA A 88 -1.83 1.14 -0.16
N ILE A 89 -2.37 2.36 -0.22
CA ILE A 89 -1.60 3.61 -0.27
C ILE A 89 -2.05 4.47 0.90
N HIS A 90 -1.10 4.99 1.66
CA HIS A 90 -1.37 6.03 2.65
C HIS A 90 -1.00 7.38 2.05
N SER A 91 -1.98 8.23 1.73
CA SER A 91 -1.73 9.50 1.04
C SER A 91 -2.37 10.65 1.79
N ASP A 92 -1.69 11.80 1.81
CA ASP A 92 -2.25 13.09 2.20
C ASP A 92 -2.78 13.89 1.00
N GLU A 93 -2.69 13.32 -0.21
CA GLU A 93 -3.06 13.98 -1.46
C GLU A 93 -4.59 13.99 -1.64
N GLN A 94 -5.15 15.17 -1.89
CA GLN A 94 -6.60 15.34 -2.04
C GLN A 94 -7.05 15.07 -3.49
N GLU A 95 -8.31 14.64 -3.64
CA GLU A 95 -9.06 14.59 -4.91
C GLU A 95 -8.34 13.94 -6.10
N GLY A 96 -8.29 12.60 -6.12
CA GLY A 96 -8.01 11.79 -7.31
C GLY A 96 -6.53 11.66 -7.72
N MET A 97 -5.65 12.54 -7.22
CA MET A 97 -4.20 12.45 -7.49
C MET A 97 -3.49 11.42 -6.62
N TRP A 98 -4.08 11.06 -5.47
CA TRP A 98 -3.57 10.03 -4.55
C TRP A 98 -3.33 8.68 -5.24
N MET A 99 -4.06 8.37 -6.31
CA MET A 99 -3.94 7.11 -7.05
C MET A 99 -2.57 6.91 -7.74
N TYR A 100 -1.78 7.98 -7.86
CA TYR A 100 -0.41 7.95 -8.39
C TYR A 100 0.64 8.20 -7.30
N ASP A 101 0.20 8.43 -6.07
CA ASP A 101 1.07 8.73 -4.94
C ASP A 101 1.53 7.45 -4.25
N TYR A 102 2.58 6.84 -4.80
CA TYR A 102 3.16 5.61 -4.24
C TYR A 102 4.21 5.87 -3.16
N ARG A 103 4.23 7.05 -2.50
CA ARG A 103 5.18 7.35 -1.42
C ARG A 103 5.06 6.36 -0.25
N PHE A 104 3.84 5.96 0.08
CA PHE A 104 3.54 5.01 1.15
C PHE A 104 2.70 3.84 0.61
N LEU A 105 3.21 3.18 -0.42
CA LEU A 105 2.63 2.01 -1.05
C LEU A 105 3.01 0.73 -0.28
N GLU A 106 2.04 -0.15 -0.05
CA GLU A 106 2.28 -1.47 0.55
C GLU A 106 1.44 -2.59 -0.10
N ALA A 107 1.96 -3.82 0.01
CA ALA A 107 1.24 -5.03 -0.40
C ALA A 107 0.44 -5.57 0.79
N VAL A 108 -0.86 -5.79 0.59
CA VAL A 108 -1.76 -6.27 1.64
C VAL A 108 -1.76 -7.80 1.65
N ARG A 109 -1.55 -8.39 2.83
CA ARG A 109 -1.48 -9.85 3.03
C ARG A 109 -2.84 -10.51 3.17
#